data_AF-A0A497L4K6-F1
#
_entry.id   AF-A0A497L4K6-F1
#
_cell.length_a   1.000
_cell.length_b   1.000
_cell.length_c   1.000
_cell.angle_alpha   90.00
_cell.angle_beta   90.00
_cell.angle_gamma   90.00
#
_symmetry.space_group_name_H-M   'P 1'
#
loop_
_entity.id
_entity.type
_entity.pdbx_description
1 polymer ?
#
loop_
_entity_poly.entity_id
_entity_poly.type
_entity_poly.pdbx_seq_one_letter_code
_entity_poly.pdbx_strand_id
1 'polypeptide(L)'
;LYVEISIDGARPETHDEFRGIPGAFEMAVRGVKNCVEVGLWTQVAMTVTKSNVSELPEMIKTCEEFGVQGLTCFNFVPTGRGVFITENDLSPREREEVLKYMVSEVLKGRKIQIVSTAPQYARVALEIESALKASEIVIPTHFWNPRFSRAVAGITEFIGGCGAGRFYFALDPDGTITPCVFMPVKVGNIRDVKDVEDFWSTCPVFWDLRDRDRLAPHCGECKFRFVCGGCRARAYGYLGDYLAPDPGCINNLHVWEELVRGRALARPLHRSP
;
A
#
# COMPACT_ATOMS: atom_id res chain seq x y z
N LEU A 1 5.89 12.37 -18.36
CA LEU A 1 5.65 12.81 -16.97
C LEU A 1 4.51 11.97 -16.40
N TYR A 2 4.65 11.57 -15.14
CA TYR A 2 3.68 10.76 -14.40
C TYR A 2 2.94 11.67 -13.40
N VAL A 3 1.61 11.56 -13.32
CA VAL A 3 0.79 12.27 -12.34
C VAL A 3 -0.19 11.30 -11.69
N GLU A 4 -0.24 11.29 -10.38
CA GLU A 4 -1.22 10.52 -9.61
C GLU A 4 -2.13 11.49 -8.85
N ILE A 5 -3.44 11.35 -9.05
CA ILE A 5 -4.44 12.23 -8.46
C ILE A 5 -5.31 11.44 -7.50
N SER A 6 -5.35 11.93 -6.28
CA SER A 6 -6.12 11.37 -5.19
C SER A 6 -7.63 11.49 -5.40
N ILE A 7 -8.35 10.36 -5.49
CA ILE A 7 -9.81 10.26 -5.45
C ILE A 7 -10.23 9.06 -4.57
N ASP A 8 -10.57 9.29 -3.28
CA ASP A 8 -10.93 8.20 -2.34
C ASP A 8 -12.40 7.74 -2.32
N GLY A 9 -13.18 8.09 -3.34
CA GLY A 9 -14.58 7.67 -3.48
C GLY A 9 -15.07 7.93 -4.89
N ALA A 10 -15.84 7.02 -5.46
CA ALA A 10 -16.43 7.18 -6.79
C ALA A 10 -17.55 8.24 -6.76
N ARG A 11 -18.10 8.50 -5.57
CA ARG A 11 -19.11 9.53 -5.32
C ARG A 11 -18.50 10.80 -4.72
N PRO A 12 -19.00 11.99 -5.09
CA PRO A 12 -18.55 13.26 -4.51
C PRO A 12 -18.64 13.29 -2.99
N GLU A 13 -19.73 12.78 -2.41
CA GLU A 13 -19.98 12.81 -0.97
C GLU A 13 -18.90 12.03 -0.21
N THR A 14 -18.60 10.81 -0.67
CA THR A 14 -17.58 9.94 -0.06
C THR A 14 -16.20 10.57 -0.14
N HIS A 15 -15.83 11.12 -1.30
CA HIS A 15 -14.53 11.73 -1.50
C HIS A 15 -14.35 13.01 -0.67
N ASP A 16 -15.34 13.89 -0.70
CA ASP A 16 -15.31 15.18 0.01
C ASP A 16 -15.30 14.97 1.52
N GLU A 17 -16.08 14.01 2.04
CA GLU A 17 -16.06 13.61 3.44
C GLU A 17 -14.69 13.06 3.83
N PHE A 18 -14.12 12.15 3.03
CA PHE A 18 -12.80 11.57 3.28
C PHE A 18 -11.69 12.64 3.30
N ARG A 19 -11.77 13.61 2.37
CA ARG A 19 -10.78 14.69 2.24
C ARG A 19 -11.02 15.83 3.23
N GLY A 20 -12.23 15.97 3.76
CA GLY A 20 -12.66 17.05 4.64
C GLY A 20 -12.82 18.39 3.92
N ILE A 21 -13.05 18.38 2.61
CA ILE A 21 -13.12 19.57 1.76
C ILE A 21 -14.31 19.43 0.80
N PRO A 22 -15.38 20.22 0.98
CA PRO A 22 -16.49 20.27 0.01
C PRO A 22 -16.01 20.71 -1.38
N GLY A 23 -16.46 20.02 -2.42
CA GLY A 23 -16.07 20.23 -3.82
C GLY A 23 -14.71 19.64 -4.20
N ALA A 24 -14.03 18.90 -3.31
CA ALA A 24 -12.73 18.29 -3.59
C ALA A 24 -12.81 17.29 -4.75
N PHE A 25 -13.89 16.55 -4.86
CA PHE A 25 -14.10 15.57 -5.92
C PHE A 25 -14.09 16.23 -7.29
N GLU A 26 -14.86 17.30 -7.47
CA GLU A 26 -14.93 18.02 -8.73
C GLU A 26 -13.58 18.65 -9.12
N MET A 27 -12.84 19.17 -8.13
CA MET A 27 -11.50 19.69 -8.35
C MET A 27 -10.53 18.59 -8.79
N ALA A 28 -10.56 17.43 -8.12
CA ALA A 28 -9.70 16.29 -8.44
C ALA A 28 -10.01 15.73 -9.85
N VAL A 29 -11.30 15.54 -10.18
CA VAL A 29 -11.75 15.07 -11.50
C VAL A 29 -11.34 16.05 -12.60
N ARG A 30 -11.43 17.36 -12.36
CA ARG A 30 -10.93 18.36 -13.31
C ARG A 30 -9.42 18.24 -13.52
N GLY A 31 -8.66 18.04 -12.45
CA GLY A 31 -7.23 17.77 -12.52
C GLY A 31 -6.91 16.54 -13.38
N VAL A 32 -7.66 15.44 -13.19
CA VAL A 32 -7.52 14.22 -13.99
C VAL A 32 -7.75 14.50 -15.46
N LYS A 33 -8.87 15.15 -15.81
CA LYS A 33 -9.23 15.46 -17.20
C LYS A 33 -8.17 16.33 -17.88
N ASN A 34 -7.68 17.36 -17.20
CA ASN A 34 -6.62 18.22 -17.72
C ASN A 34 -5.32 17.44 -18.01
N CYS A 35 -4.94 16.51 -17.12
CA CYS A 35 -3.74 15.69 -17.32
C CYS A 35 -3.89 14.72 -18.49
N VAL A 36 -5.06 14.07 -18.61
CA VAL A 36 -5.37 13.17 -19.71
C VAL A 36 -5.41 13.91 -21.05
N GLU A 37 -6.03 15.09 -21.10
CA GLU A 37 -6.16 15.91 -22.31
C GLU A 37 -4.80 16.26 -22.94
N VAL A 38 -3.81 16.59 -22.12
CA VAL A 38 -2.46 16.93 -22.60
C VAL A 38 -1.53 15.71 -22.73
N GLY A 39 -2.07 14.50 -22.56
CA GLY A 39 -1.36 13.23 -22.79
C GLY A 39 -0.37 12.83 -21.69
N LEU A 40 -0.57 13.28 -20.45
CA LEU A 40 0.24 12.81 -19.31
C LEU A 40 -0.15 11.38 -18.92
N TRP A 41 0.85 10.59 -18.50
CA TRP A 41 0.56 9.32 -17.84
C TRP A 41 -0.07 9.64 -16.49
N THR A 42 -1.37 9.38 -16.38
CA THR A 42 -2.22 9.77 -15.27
C THR A 42 -2.75 8.52 -14.58
N GLN A 43 -2.70 8.50 -13.25
CA GLN A 43 -3.35 7.49 -12.42
C GLN A 43 -4.22 8.14 -11.36
N VAL A 44 -5.24 7.42 -10.92
CA VAL A 44 -6.02 7.80 -9.74
C VAL A 44 -5.53 7.00 -8.54
N ALA A 45 -5.44 7.64 -7.38
CA ALA A 45 -5.12 6.99 -6.11
C ALA A 45 -6.30 7.01 -5.14
N MET A 46 -6.58 5.87 -4.52
CA MET A 46 -7.62 5.71 -3.51
C MET A 46 -7.02 5.00 -2.28
N THR A 47 -7.14 5.59 -1.10
CA THR A 47 -6.86 4.85 0.15
C THR A 47 -8.06 3.99 0.50
N VAL A 48 -7.90 2.67 0.47
CA VAL A 48 -9.02 1.75 0.70
C VAL A 48 -9.26 1.58 2.20
N THR A 49 -10.45 1.93 2.64
CA THR A 49 -10.94 1.86 4.03
C THR A 49 -12.33 1.22 4.06
N LYS A 50 -12.83 0.89 5.26
CA LYS A 50 -14.19 0.35 5.41
C LYS A 50 -15.27 1.29 4.89
N SER A 51 -15.05 2.61 4.98
CA SER A 51 -16.01 3.62 4.54
C SER A 51 -16.16 3.69 3.02
N ASN A 52 -15.16 3.30 2.24
CA ASN A 52 -15.18 3.47 0.77
C ASN A 52 -14.95 2.18 -0.04
N VAL A 53 -14.57 1.06 0.59
CA VAL A 53 -14.24 -0.19 -0.10
C VAL A 53 -15.37 -0.72 -1.00
N SER A 54 -16.62 -0.46 -0.64
CA SER A 54 -17.79 -0.84 -1.44
C SER A 54 -17.86 -0.12 -2.79
N GLU A 55 -17.17 1.01 -2.94
CA GLU A 55 -17.09 1.81 -4.17
C GLU A 55 -15.97 1.36 -5.10
N LEU A 56 -15.08 0.46 -4.67
CA LEU A 56 -13.95 0.02 -5.49
C LEU A 56 -14.34 -0.48 -6.90
N PRO A 57 -15.41 -1.28 -7.10
CA PRO A 57 -15.86 -1.66 -8.43
C PRO A 57 -16.27 -0.47 -9.31
N GLU A 58 -16.94 0.52 -8.72
CA GLU A 58 -17.38 1.74 -9.41
C GLU A 58 -16.19 2.66 -9.71
N MET A 59 -15.21 2.72 -8.81
CA MET A 59 -13.96 3.46 -9.00
C MET A 59 -13.17 2.92 -10.18
N ILE A 60 -13.06 1.59 -10.33
CA ILE A 60 -12.40 0.96 -11.48
C ILE A 60 -13.07 1.40 -12.78
N LYS A 61 -14.40 1.36 -12.85
CA LYS A 61 -15.17 1.82 -14.02
C LYS A 61 -14.96 3.30 -14.30
N THR A 62 -15.01 4.13 -13.26
CA THR A 62 -14.80 5.58 -13.34
C THR A 62 -13.41 5.92 -13.88
N CYS A 63 -12.38 5.20 -13.45
CA CYS A 63 -11.03 5.34 -13.98
C CYS A 63 -10.95 4.97 -15.49
N GLU A 64 -11.63 3.90 -15.91
CA GLU A 64 -11.72 3.56 -17.35
C GLU A 64 -12.42 4.68 -18.15
N GLU A 65 -13.47 5.29 -17.60
CA GLU A 65 -14.19 6.41 -18.22
C GLU A 65 -13.38 7.71 -18.28
N PHE A 66 -12.54 7.98 -17.27
CA PHE A 66 -11.63 9.11 -17.29
C PHE A 66 -10.48 8.96 -18.30
N GLY A 67 -10.23 7.75 -18.80
CA GLY A 67 -9.11 7.48 -19.70
C GLY A 67 -7.74 7.51 -19.03
N VAL A 68 -7.68 7.32 -17.71
CA VAL A 68 -6.42 7.18 -16.97
C VAL A 68 -5.78 5.82 -17.23
N GLN A 69 -4.49 5.67 -16.94
CA GLN A 69 -3.76 4.42 -17.16
C GLN A 69 -3.87 3.44 -15.98
N GLY A 70 -4.38 3.88 -14.82
CA GLY A 70 -4.52 3.00 -13.68
C GLY A 70 -5.20 3.59 -12.46
N LEU A 71 -5.57 2.68 -11.56
CA LEU A 71 -6.03 2.93 -10.21
C LEU A 71 -5.00 2.33 -9.23
N THR A 72 -4.45 3.15 -8.35
CA THR A 72 -3.60 2.73 -7.23
C THR A 72 -4.44 2.70 -5.96
N CYS A 73 -4.65 1.50 -5.43
CA CYS A 73 -5.31 1.28 -4.15
C CYS A 73 -4.27 1.31 -3.03
N PHE A 74 -4.17 2.44 -2.34
CA PHE A 74 -3.33 2.60 -1.17
C PHE A 74 -3.84 1.76 -0.01
N ASN A 75 -2.92 0.98 0.57
CA ASN A 75 -3.11 0.36 1.86
C ASN A 75 -3.17 1.44 2.94
N PHE A 76 -4.17 1.39 3.80
CA PHE A 76 -4.22 2.26 4.97
C PHE A 76 -2.99 2.05 5.86
N VAL A 77 -2.36 3.13 6.34
CA VAL A 77 -1.27 3.07 7.33
C VAL A 77 -1.64 4.01 8.47
N PRO A 78 -1.60 3.56 9.75
CA PRO A 78 -1.99 4.39 10.90
C PRO A 78 -0.87 5.40 11.23
N THR A 79 -0.71 6.41 10.39
CA THR A 79 0.25 7.51 10.58
C THR A 79 -0.40 8.85 10.26
N GLY A 80 0.17 9.95 10.76
CA GLY A 80 -0.42 11.28 10.64
C GLY A 80 -1.86 11.30 11.15
N ARG A 81 -2.81 11.79 10.34
CA ARG A 81 -4.25 11.79 10.69
C ARG A 81 -4.87 10.37 10.74
N GLY A 82 -4.24 9.38 10.11
CA GLY A 82 -4.72 7.99 10.10
C GLY A 82 -4.77 7.36 11.49
N VAL A 83 -3.96 7.83 12.45
CA VAL A 83 -3.99 7.33 13.84
C VAL A 83 -5.34 7.54 14.53
N PHE A 84 -6.14 8.51 14.07
CA PHE A 84 -7.44 8.84 14.65
C PHE A 84 -8.61 8.06 14.03
N ILE A 85 -8.38 7.29 12.95
CA ILE A 85 -9.42 6.57 12.21
C ILE A 85 -9.04 5.10 11.99
N THR A 86 -8.27 4.51 12.92
CA THR A 86 -7.78 3.13 12.81
C THR A 86 -8.88 2.07 12.85
N GLU A 87 -10.09 2.42 13.26
CA GLU A 87 -11.30 1.61 13.15
C GLU A 87 -11.78 1.45 11.70
N ASN A 88 -11.45 2.44 10.84
CA ASN A 88 -11.79 2.47 9.43
C ASN A 88 -10.81 1.63 8.58
N ASP A 89 -9.71 1.16 9.18
CA ASP A 89 -8.82 0.21 8.51
C ASP A 89 -9.53 -1.14 8.29
N LEU A 90 -9.24 -1.77 7.16
CA LEU A 90 -9.73 -3.11 6.83
C LEU A 90 -9.11 -4.15 7.76
N SER A 91 -9.93 -5.08 8.25
CA SER A 91 -9.44 -6.30 8.88
C SER A 91 -8.61 -7.12 7.89
N PRO A 92 -7.76 -8.05 8.39
CA PRO A 92 -7.02 -8.95 7.52
C PRO A 92 -7.88 -9.73 6.54
N ARG A 93 -9.10 -10.11 6.96
CA ARG A 93 -10.07 -10.81 6.11
C ARG A 93 -10.61 -9.92 5.01
N GLU A 94 -11.08 -8.72 5.35
CA GLU A 94 -11.59 -7.75 4.37
C GLU A 94 -10.50 -7.38 3.36
N ARG A 95 -9.27 -7.13 3.83
CA ARG A 95 -8.13 -6.83 2.96
C ARG A 95 -7.81 -7.98 2.03
N GLU A 96 -7.80 -9.22 2.51
CA GLU A 96 -7.56 -10.39 1.67
C GLU A 96 -8.56 -10.47 0.52
N GLU A 97 -9.85 -10.26 0.81
CA GLU A 97 -10.91 -10.30 -0.20
C GLU A 97 -10.80 -9.16 -1.21
N VAL A 98 -10.46 -7.94 -0.75
CA VAL A 98 -10.18 -6.80 -1.65
C VAL A 98 -9.00 -7.10 -2.58
N LEU A 99 -7.90 -7.63 -2.05
CA LEU A 99 -6.72 -7.95 -2.85
C LEU A 99 -7.02 -9.04 -3.89
N LYS A 100 -7.75 -10.09 -3.50
CA LYS A 100 -8.19 -11.13 -4.44
C LYS A 100 -9.11 -10.56 -5.52
N TYR A 101 -10.05 -9.69 -5.13
CA TYR A 101 -10.93 -9.00 -6.07
C TYR A 101 -10.11 -8.19 -7.09
N MET A 102 -9.17 -7.38 -6.62
CA MET A 102 -8.29 -6.60 -7.48
C MET A 102 -7.46 -7.47 -8.44
N VAL A 103 -6.86 -8.57 -7.98
CA VAL A 103 -6.15 -9.52 -8.87
C VAL A 103 -7.12 -10.08 -9.91
N SER A 104 -8.33 -10.47 -9.49
CA SER A 104 -9.33 -11.03 -10.41
C SER A 104 -9.73 -10.05 -11.51
N GLU A 105 -9.84 -8.76 -11.20
CA GLU A 105 -10.13 -7.72 -12.20
C GLU A 105 -8.96 -7.54 -13.18
N VAL A 106 -7.71 -7.58 -12.71
CA VAL A 106 -6.54 -7.55 -13.60
C VAL A 106 -6.54 -8.76 -14.55
N LEU A 107 -6.83 -9.96 -14.03
CA LEU A 107 -6.88 -11.20 -14.82
C LEU A 107 -8.04 -11.23 -15.82
N LYS A 108 -9.14 -10.50 -15.59
CA LYS A 108 -10.22 -10.30 -16.56
C LYS A 108 -9.82 -9.42 -17.75
N GLY A 109 -8.62 -8.82 -17.74
CA GLY A 109 -8.11 -8.03 -18.87
C GLY A 109 -8.66 -6.61 -18.92
N ARG A 110 -8.80 -5.95 -17.75
CA ARG A 110 -9.17 -4.53 -17.66
C ARG A 110 -8.24 -3.64 -18.48
N LYS A 111 -8.77 -2.51 -18.95
CA LYS A 111 -8.01 -1.57 -19.80
C LYS A 111 -6.98 -0.77 -19.01
N ILE A 112 -7.15 -0.70 -17.70
CA ILE A 112 -6.31 0.04 -16.77
C ILE A 112 -5.51 -0.91 -15.87
N GLN A 113 -4.40 -0.40 -15.34
CA GLN A 113 -3.69 -1.05 -14.24
C GLN A 113 -4.50 -0.93 -12.95
N ILE A 114 -4.50 -1.98 -12.13
CA ILE A 114 -5.08 -1.95 -10.77
C ILE A 114 -3.97 -2.37 -9.82
N VAL A 115 -3.38 -1.40 -9.12
CA VAL A 115 -2.19 -1.61 -8.29
C VAL A 115 -2.58 -1.52 -6.82
N SER A 116 -1.89 -2.25 -5.93
CA SER A 116 -1.99 -2.03 -4.50
C SER A 116 -0.64 -1.73 -3.87
N THR A 117 -0.61 -0.78 -2.93
CA THR A 117 0.60 -0.55 -2.12
C THR A 117 0.73 -1.56 -0.96
N ALA A 118 -0.26 -2.44 -0.76
CA ALA A 118 -0.19 -3.53 0.20
C ALA A 118 0.78 -4.62 -0.28
N PRO A 119 1.86 -4.95 0.46
CA PRO A 119 2.82 -5.98 0.04
C PRO A 119 2.20 -7.37 -0.17
N GLN A 120 1.09 -7.64 0.52
CA GLN A 120 0.31 -8.87 0.38
C GLN A 120 -0.24 -9.06 -1.04
N TYR A 121 -0.41 -8.00 -1.82
CA TYR A 121 -0.96 -8.09 -3.18
C TYR A 121 -0.11 -9.00 -4.08
N ALA A 122 1.22 -8.93 -3.96
CA ALA A 122 2.13 -9.81 -4.68
C ALA A 122 1.97 -11.29 -4.27
N ARG A 123 1.78 -11.59 -2.98
CA ARG A 123 1.46 -12.95 -2.52
C ARG A 123 0.14 -13.43 -3.13
N VAL A 124 -0.92 -12.61 -3.02
CA VAL A 124 -2.26 -12.98 -3.48
C VAL A 124 -2.26 -13.26 -4.98
N ALA A 125 -1.54 -12.45 -5.78
CA ALA A 125 -1.37 -12.70 -7.20
C ALA A 125 -0.70 -14.05 -7.48
N LEU A 126 0.44 -14.34 -6.84
CA LEU A 126 1.15 -15.61 -7.00
C LEU A 126 0.28 -16.82 -6.61
N GLU A 127 -0.49 -16.72 -5.53
CA GLU A 127 -1.39 -17.80 -5.09
C GLU A 127 -2.50 -18.09 -6.10
N ILE A 128 -3.15 -17.03 -6.62
CA ILE A 128 -4.21 -17.16 -7.63
C ILE A 128 -3.64 -17.70 -8.94
N GLU A 129 -2.54 -17.17 -9.43
CA GLU A 129 -1.93 -17.60 -10.70
C GLU A 129 -1.43 -19.04 -10.65
N SER A 130 -0.84 -19.45 -9.51
CA SER A 130 -0.45 -20.83 -9.28
C SER A 130 -1.66 -21.77 -9.33
N ALA A 131 -2.81 -21.35 -8.82
CA ALA A 131 -4.05 -22.13 -8.88
C ALA A 131 -4.61 -22.22 -10.31
N LEU A 132 -4.44 -21.16 -11.12
CA LEU A 132 -4.94 -21.09 -12.51
C LEU A 132 -3.99 -21.69 -13.56
N LYS A 133 -2.77 -22.08 -13.19
CA LYS A 133 -1.72 -22.58 -14.12
C LYS A 133 -1.44 -21.64 -15.29
N ALA A 134 -1.48 -20.33 -15.06
CA ALA A 134 -1.23 -19.33 -16.09
C ALA A 134 0.20 -19.43 -16.68
N SER A 135 0.33 -19.16 -17.99
CA SER A 135 1.60 -19.16 -18.72
C SER A 135 2.40 -17.86 -18.55
N GLU A 136 1.71 -16.75 -18.29
CA GLU A 136 2.27 -15.47 -17.90
C GLU A 136 1.92 -15.18 -16.44
N ILE A 137 2.80 -14.44 -15.77
CA ILE A 137 2.58 -13.98 -14.40
C ILE A 137 2.48 -12.46 -14.37
N VAL A 138 1.47 -11.95 -13.69
CA VAL A 138 1.39 -10.56 -13.25
C VAL A 138 2.26 -10.48 -12.00
N ILE A 139 3.24 -9.60 -12.01
CA ILE A 139 4.08 -9.34 -10.84
C ILE A 139 3.64 -8.00 -10.27
N PRO A 140 2.79 -7.96 -9.23
CA PRO A 140 2.51 -6.70 -8.57
C PRO A 140 3.77 -6.15 -7.92
N THR A 141 4.24 -5.01 -8.42
CA THR A 141 5.23 -4.17 -7.73
C THR A 141 4.51 -3.03 -7.00
N HIS A 142 5.23 -2.26 -6.19
CA HIS A 142 4.62 -1.24 -5.33
C HIS A 142 3.80 -0.18 -6.11
N PHE A 143 4.11 0.08 -7.38
CA PHE A 143 3.45 1.11 -8.22
C PHE A 143 3.08 0.64 -9.64
N TRP A 144 3.36 -0.60 -10.01
CA TRP A 144 3.12 -1.09 -11.37
C TRP A 144 2.96 -2.61 -11.39
N ASN A 145 2.14 -3.15 -12.29
CA ASN A 145 1.99 -4.59 -12.47
C ASN A 145 2.55 -5.04 -13.82
N PRO A 146 3.88 -5.16 -13.97
CA PRO A 146 4.45 -5.75 -15.17
C PRO A 146 3.95 -7.17 -15.39
N ARG A 147 3.72 -7.50 -16.67
CA ARG A 147 3.52 -8.88 -17.12
C ARG A 147 4.85 -9.44 -17.57
N PHE A 148 5.21 -10.57 -17.00
CA PHE A 148 6.46 -11.23 -17.31
C PHE A 148 6.23 -12.70 -17.65
N SER A 149 7.16 -13.26 -18.43
CA SER A 149 7.24 -14.71 -18.56
C SER A 149 7.61 -15.34 -17.22
N ARG A 150 7.11 -16.54 -16.95
CA ARG A 150 7.38 -17.26 -15.69
C ARG A 150 8.87 -17.50 -15.42
N ALA A 151 9.72 -17.45 -16.46
CA ALA A 151 11.16 -17.62 -16.37
C ALA A 151 11.87 -16.54 -15.53
N VAL A 152 11.24 -15.38 -15.30
CA VAL A 152 11.81 -14.29 -14.48
C VAL A 152 11.12 -14.14 -13.11
N ALA A 153 10.36 -15.14 -12.66
CA ALA A 153 9.68 -15.12 -11.37
C ALA A 153 10.62 -14.91 -10.17
N GLY A 154 11.88 -15.32 -10.27
CA GLY A 154 12.90 -15.07 -9.23
C GLY A 154 13.17 -13.57 -9.00
N ILE A 155 12.92 -12.71 -9.99
CA ILE A 155 13.04 -11.25 -9.82
C ILE A 155 12.01 -10.72 -8.82
N THR A 156 10.85 -11.38 -8.65
CA THR A 156 9.80 -10.96 -7.70
C THR A 156 10.27 -10.94 -6.25
N GLU A 157 11.21 -11.82 -5.89
CA GLU A 157 11.84 -11.83 -4.56
C GLU A 157 12.68 -10.56 -4.33
N PHE A 158 13.24 -10.04 -5.42
CA PHE A 158 14.07 -8.85 -5.41
C PHE A 158 13.32 -7.56 -5.60
N ILE A 159 12.17 -7.51 -6.31
CA ILE A 159 11.43 -6.25 -6.62
C ILE A 159 10.05 -6.16 -5.95
N GLY A 160 9.56 -7.27 -5.38
CA GLY A 160 8.24 -7.36 -4.77
C GLY A 160 8.19 -6.88 -3.32
N GLY A 161 6.98 -6.67 -2.85
CA GLY A 161 6.67 -6.43 -1.44
C GLY A 161 6.97 -5.01 -0.97
N CYS A 162 7.24 -4.85 0.32
CA CYS A 162 7.55 -3.53 0.88
C CYS A 162 8.92 -3.02 0.38
N GLY A 163 8.93 -1.85 -0.25
CA GLY A 163 10.15 -1.22 -0.80
C GLY A 163 10.95 -0.37 0.19
N ALA A 164 10.45 -0.15 1.41
CA ALA A 164 11.08 0.70 2.42
C ALA A 164 12.51 0.24 2.74
N GLY A 165 13.50 1.13 2.55
CA GLY A 165 14.92 0.81 2.74
C GLY A 165 15.50 -0.23 1.76
N ARG A 166 14.70 -0.75 0.82
CA ARG A 166 15.09 -1.78 -0.16
C ARG A 166 15.20 -1.23 -1.59
N PHE A 167 14.27 -0.37 -2.00
CA PHE A 167 14.27 0.30 -3.30
C PHE A 167 14.29 1.81 -3.19
N TYR A 168 13.78 2.33 -2.08
CA TYR A 168 13.69 3.75 -1.84
C TYR A 168 13.89 4.06 -0.36
N PHE A 169 14.20 5.32 -0.10
CA PHE A 169 13.95 6.01 1.15
C PHE A 169 13.17 7.29 0.84
N ALA A 170 12.54 7.87 1.85
CA ALA A 170 11.84 9.13 1.75
C ALA A 170 12.69 10.28 2.29
N LEU A 171 12.50 11.46 1.69
CA LEU A 171 13.10 12.73 2.10
C LEU A 171 11.99 13.70 2.47
N ASP A 172 12.01 14.19 3.70
CA ASP A 172 11.14 15.28 4.13
C ASP A 172 11.67 16.63 3.62
N PRO A 173 10.85 17.69 3.59
CA PRO A 173 11.27 19.03 3.11
C PRO A 173 12.46 19.63 3.88
N ASP A 174 12.63 19.23 5.14
CA ASP A 174 13.76 19.62 5.98
C ASP A 174 15.01 18.73 5.78
N GLY A 175 15.00 17.86 4.78
CA GLY A 175 16.10 16.94 4.47
C GLY A 175 16.14 15.68 5.33
N THR A 176 15.22 15.50 6.30
CA THR A 176 15.16 14.27 7.11
C THR A 176 14.98 13.05 6.21
N ILE A 177 15.78 12.02 6.45
CA ILE A 177 15.70 10.73 5.76
C ILE A 177 14.90 9.76 6.62
N THR A 178 13.89 9.12 6.02
CA THR A 178 13.14 8.01 6.61
C THR A 178 13.06 6.84 5.62
N PRO A 179 12.89 5.57 6.05
CA PRO A 179 12.86 4.46 5.10
C PRO A 179 11.58 4.43 4.24
N CYS A 180 10.50 5.09 4.67
CA CYS A 180 9.23 5.17 3.95
C CYS A 180 8.46 6.42 4.36
N VAL A 181 7.72 7.02 3.42
CA VAL A 181 6.88 8.22 3.66
C VAL A 181 5.84 8.02 4.78
N PHE A 182 5.47 6.77 5.09
CA PHE A 182 4.51 6.44 6.15
C PHE A 182 5.17 5.95 7.44
N MET A 183 6.49 5.87 7.50
CA MET A 183 7.23 5.30 8.63
C MET A 183 8.19 6.35 9.20
N PRO A 184 7.81 7.09 10.26
CA PRO A 184 8.56 8.23 10.78
C PRO A 184 9.79 7.82 11.62
N VAL A 185 10.53 6.81 11.17
CA VAL A 185 11.81 6.39 11.74
C VAL A 185 12.90 7.22 11.07
N LYS A 186 13.43 8.21 11.80
CA LYS A 186 14.49 9.08 11.28
C LYS A 186 15.83 8.33 11.27
N VAL A 187 16.47 8.29 10.11
CA VAL A 187 17.75 7.57 9.93
C VAL A 187 18.91 8.47 9.53
N GLY A 188 18.65 9.75 9.25
CA GLY A 188 19.67 10.74 8.92
C GLY A 188 19.07 12.03 8.38
N ASN A 189 19.92 12.96 7.92
CA ASN A 189 19.53 14.13 7.15
C ASN A 189 20.42 14.24 5.90
N ILE A 190 19.82 14.43 4.72
CA ILE A 190 20.54 14.44 3.45
C ILE A 190 21.59 15.56 3.35
N ARG A 191 21.43 16.64 4.13
CA ARG A 191 22.40 17.75 4.16
C ARG A 191 23.72 17.37 4.85
N ASP A 192 23.69 16.33 5.70
CA ASP A 192 24.85 15.83 6.42
C ASP A 192 25.49 14.61 5.72
N VAL A 193 24.82 14.06 4.70
CA VAL A 193 25.29 12.90 3.95
C VAL A 193 26.31 13.34 2.89
N LYS A 194 27.56 12.90 3.05
CA LYS A 194 28.65 13.17 2.09
C LYS A 194 28.58 12.28 0.85
N ASP A 195 28.20 11.01 1.04
CA ASP A 195 28.05 10.01 0.01
C ASP A 195 26.74 9.25 0.23
N VAL A 196 25.82 9.37 -0.72
CA VAL A 196 24.48 8.77 -0.65
C VAL A 196 24.53 7.26 -0.86
N GLU A 197 25.47 6.77 -1.68
CA GLU A 197 25.62 5.34 -1.95
C GLU A 197 26.17 4.62 -0.72
N ASP A 198 27.17 5.21 -0.06
CA ASP A 198 27.69 4.71 1.22
C ASP A 198 26.61 4.74 2.29
N PHE A 199 25.88 5.86 2.46
CA PHE A 199 24.78 5.94 3.41
C PHE A 199 23.70 4.88 3.14
N TRP A 200 23.30 4.70 1.88
CA TRP A 200 22.35 3.67 1.48
C TRP A 200 22.86 2.28 1.81
N SER A 201 24.15 2.02 1.61
CA SER A 201 24.76 0.69 1.77
C SER A 201 25.21 0.38 3.19
N THR A 202 25.19 1.34 4.11
CA THR A 202 25.66 1.16 5.51
C THR A 202 24.60 1.49 6.57
N CYS A 203 23.50 2.16 6.22
CA CYS A 203 22.42 2.49 7.16
C CYS A 203 21.85 1.21 7.84
N PRO A 204 21.95 1.07 9.17
CA PRO A 204 21.51 -0.14 9.88
C PRO A 204 20.03 -0.44 9.69
N VAL A 205 19.16 0.58 9.73
CA VAL A 205 17.71 0.41 9.54
C VAL A 205 17.38 -0.07 8.13
N PHE A 206 18.11 0.39 7.11
CA PHE A 206 17.90 -0.13 5.75
C PHE A 206 18.30 -1.59 5.64
N TRP A 207 19.40 -2.00 6.29
CA TRP A 207 19.80 -3.40 6.36
C TRP A 207 18.81 -4.28 7.09
N ASP A 208 18.30 -3.83 8.24
CA ASP A 208 17.22 -4.50 8.96
C ASP A 208 16.00 -4.76 8.06
N LEU A 209 15.64 -3.81 7.19
CA LEU A 209 14.50 -3.93 6.28
C LEU A 209 14.78 -4.79 5.04
N ARG A 210 16.04 -4.84 4.60
CA ARG A 210 16.51 -5.68 3.47
C ARG A 210 16.59 -7.15 3.85
N ASP A 211 17.06 -7.42 5.05
CA ASP A 211 17.18 -8.77 5.58
C ASP A 211 15.80 -9.27 6.04
N ARG A 212 15.14 -10.03 5.17
CA ARG A 212 13.80 -10.56 5.46
C ARG A 212 13.81 -11.66 6.51
N ASP A 213 14.95 -12.29 6.76
CA ASP A 213 15.08 -13.32 7.79
C ASP A 213 15.17 -12.71 9.20
N ARG A 214 15.43 -11.39 9.32
CA ARG A 214 15.40 -10.64 10.59
C ARG A 214 14.03 -10.17 11.04
N LEU A 215 13.02 -10.29 10.17
CA LEU A 215 11.65 -9.98 10.57
C LEU A 215 11.21 -10.96 11.68
N ALA A 216 10.38 -10.48 12.61
CA ALA A 216 9.81 -11.31 13.66
C ALA A 216 9.04 -12.53 13.08
N PRO A 217 8.78 -13.57 13.88
CA PRO A 217 8.02 -14.75 13.46
C PRO A 217 6.72 -14.40 12.72
N HIS A 218 6.23 -15.36 11.92
CA HIS A 218 5.29 -15.15 10.81
C HIS A 218 5.93 -14.48 9.58
N CYS A 219 6.24 -13.18 9.63
CA CYS A 219 6.79 -12.50 8.45
C CYS A 219 8.20 -13.00 8.10
N GLY A 220 9.06 -13.27 9.10
CA GLY A 220 10.41 -13.82 8.90
C GLY A 220 10.45 -15.30 8.53
N GLU A 221 9.38 -16.05 8.77
CA GLU A 221 9.33 -17.51 8.51
C GLU A 221 8.39 -17.85 7.33
N CYS A 222 7.60 -16.90 6.85
CA CYS A 222 6.65 -17.13 5.77
C CYS A 222 7.36 -17.54 4.48
N LYS A 223 6.78 -18.51 3.76
CA LYS A 223 7.25 -18.90 2.42
C LYS A 223 7.25 -17.75 1.39
N PHE A 224 6.51 -16.67 1.66
CA PHE A 224 6.43 -15.48 0.81
C PHE A 224 7.24 -14.29 1.33
N ARG A 225 8.12 -14.48 2.33
CA ARG A 225 8.82 -13.36 2.99
C ARG A 225 9.66 -12.48 2.05
N PHE A 226 10.26 -13.07 1.02
CA PHE A 226 11.04 -12.33 0.03
C PHE A 226 10.17 -11.57 -0.98
N VAL A 227 9.01 -12.12 -1.34
CA VAL A 227 8.09 -11.49 -2.30
C VAL A 227 7.16 -10.47 -1.64
N CYS A 228 6.77 -10.67 -0.38
CA CYS A 228 5.82 -9.82 0.34
C CYS A 228 6.50 -9.12 1.52
N GLY A 229 6.95 -9.89 2.51
CA GLY A 229 7.57 -9.38 3.73
C GLY A 229 6.67 -8.52 4.63
N GLY A 230 5.42 -8.25 4.26
CA GLY A 230 4.48 -7.39 4.98
C GLY A 230 4.86 -5.90 4.96
N CYS A 231 3.89 -5.02 5.22
CA CYS A 231 4.10 -3.58 5.27
C CYS A 231 4.82 -3.17 6.55
N ARG A 232 6.08 -2.72 6.40
CA ARG A 232 6.93 -2.33 7.54
C ARG A 232 6.42 -1.04 8.22
N ALA A 233 5.81 -0.13 7.45
CA ALA A 233 5.18 1.06 7.99
C ALA A 233 3.93 0.74 8.83
N ARG A 234 3.16 -0.32 8.49
CA ARG A 234 2.03 -0.77 9.31
C ARG A 234 2.49 -1.51 10.56
N ALA A 235 3.50 -2.36 10.44
CA ALA A 235 4.12 -3.01 11.61
C ALA A 235 4.54 -1.95 12.63
N TYR A 236 5.29 -0.94 12.18
CA TYR A 236 5.68 0.18 13.03
C TYR A 236 4.49 0.98 13.57
N GLY A 237 3.54 1.36 12.70
CA GLY A 237 2.42 2.23 13.10
C GLY A 237 1.44 1.58 14.08
N TYR A 238 1.30 0.25 14.09
CA TYR A 238 0.44 -0.46 15.04
C TYR A 238 1.18 -1.01 16.26
N LEU A 239 2.42 -1.45 16.09
CA LEU A 239 3.15 -2.22 17.11
C LEU A 239 4.38 -1.48 17.65
N GLY A 240 4.75 -0.33 17.06
CA GLY A 240 5.93 0.44 17.45
C GLY A 240 7.25 -0.15 16.96
N ASP A 241 7.22 -1.26 16.23
CA ASP A 241 8.40 -1.98 15.75
C ASP A 241 8.25 -2.32 14.25
N TYR A 242 9.21 -1.86 13.45
CA TYR A 242 9.20 -2.09 11.99
C TYR A 242 9.59 -3.53 11.61
N LEU A 243 10.17 -4.32 12.53
CA LEU A 243 10.47 -5.75 12.34
C LEU A 243 9.30 -6.66 12.73
N ALA A 244 8.32 -6.13 13.48
CA ALA A 244 7.14 -6.88 13.91
C ALA A 244 6.30 -7.40 12.73
N PRO A 245 5.44 -8.41 12.93
CA PRO A 245 4.52 -8.88 11.91
C PRO A 245 3.60 -7.75 11.40
N ASP A 246 3.27 -7.74 10.11
CA ASP A 246 2.25 -6.81 9.60
C ASP A 246 0.86 -7.27 10.06
N PRO A 247 0.16 -6.53 10.94
CA PRO A 247 -1.13 -6.96 11.47
C PRO A 247 -2.24 -6.93 10.41
N GLY A 248 -2.01 -6.34 9.23
CA GLY A 248 -2.98 -6.36 8.13
C GLY A 248 -3.03 -7.67 7.34
N CYS A 249 -2.11 -8.61 7.59
CA CYS A 249 -2.01 -9.88 6.86
C CYS A 249 -2.95 -10.95 7.43
N ILE A 250 -3.61 -11.74 6.56
CA ILE A 250 -4.47 -12.85 6.99
C ILE A 250 -3.74 -13.91 7.82
N ASN A 251 -2.44 -14.10 7.57
CA ASN A 251 -1.58 -15.02 8.33
C ASN A 251 -1.20 -14.48 9.72
N ASN A 252 -1.49 -13.20 10.00
CA ASN A 252 -1.24 -12.53 11.27
C ASN A 252 -2.57 -12.13 11.95
N LEU A 253 -3.66 -12.86 11.68
CA LEU A 253 -4.99 -12.51 12.18
C LEU A 253 -5.04 -12.37 13.70
N HIS A 254 -4.33 -13.22 14.45
CA HIS A 254 -4.26 -13.13 15.90
C HIS A 254 -3.69 -11.77 16.39
N VAL A 255 -2.62 -11.27 15.75
CA VAL A 255 -2.05 -9.94 16.04
C VAL A 255 -3.09 -8.84 15.86
N TRP A 256 -3.88 -8.91 14.78
CA TRP A 256 -4.96 -7.97 14.54
C TRP A 256 -6.05 -8.05 15.61
N GLU A 257 -6.48 -9.26 15.96
CA GLU A 257 -7.51 -9.47 16.98
C GLU A 257 -7.08 -8.93 18.35
N GLU A 258 -5.82 -9.14 18.73
CA GLU A 258 -5.24 -8.56 19.95
C GLU A 258 -5.25 -7.03 19.92
N LEU A 259 -4.85 -6.42 18.79
CA LEU A 259 -4.91 -4.96 18.61
C LEU A 259 -6.32 -4.40 18.72
N VAL A 260 -7.32 -5.09 18.16
CA VAL A 260 -8.73 -4.67 18.25
C VAL A 260 -9.24 -4.83 19.69
N ARG A 261 -8.94 -5.95 20.36
CA ARG A 261 -9.33 -6.19 21.76
C ARG A 261 -8.70 -5.15 22.69
N GLY A 262 -7.40 -4.89 22.56
CA GLY A 262 -6.70 -3.88 23.35
C GLY A 262 -7.29 -2.48 23.21
N ARG A 263 -7.69 -2.09 21.99
CA ARG A 263 -8.40 -0.83 21.74
C ARG A 263 -9.79 -0.79 22.35
N ALA A 264 -10.54 -1.89 22.30
CA ALA A 264 -11.86 -1.99 22.92
C ALA A 264 -11.78 -1.82 24.44
N LEU A 265 -10.73 -2.37 25.07
CA LEU A 265 -10.47 -2.22 26.51
C LEU A 265 -9.98 -0.81 26.89
N ALA A 266 -9.34 -0.09 25.97
CA ALA A 266 -8.82 1.27 26.20
C ALA A 266 -9.84 2.40 25.95
N ARG A 267 -11.02 2.12 25.40
CA ARG A 267 -12.08 3.14 25.24
C ARG A 267 -12.69 3.47 26.62
N PRO A 268 -12.71 4.73 27.07
CA PRO A 268 -13.38 5.08 28.32
C PRO A 268 -14.87 4.74 28.22
N LEU A 269 -15.37 3.97 29.19
CA LEU A 269 -16.79 3.85 29.52
C LEU A 269 -17.28 5.22 30.00
N HIS A 270 -17.60 6.13 29.07
CA HIS A 270 -18.58 7.22 29.22
C HIS A 270 -18.37 8.26 28.11
N ARG A 271 -19.19 8.15 27.08
CA ARG A 271 -19.77 9.32 26.41
C ARG A 271 -21.28 9.11 26.43
N SER A 272 -21.90 9.57 27.50
CA SER A 272 -23.35 9.82 27.56
C SER A 272 -23.60 11.26 27.07
N PRO A 273 -24.80 11.54 26.55
CA PRO A 273 -25.05 12.30 25.33
C PRO A 273 -24.70 13.78 25.39
#